data_AF-S5ZWN3-F1
#
_entry.id   AF-S5ZWN3-F1
#
_cell.length_a   1.000
_cell.length_b   1.000
_cell.length_c   1.000
_cell.angle_alpha   90.00
_cell.angle_beta   90.00
_cell.angle_gamma   90.00
#
_symmetry.space_group_name_H-M   'P 1'
#
loop_
_entity.id
_entity.type
_entity.pdbx_description
1 polymer ?
#
loop_
_entity_poly.entity_id
_entity_poly.type
_entity_poly.pdbx_seq_one_letter_code
_entity_poly.pdbx_strand_id
1 'polypeptide(L)' 'MSKELNEKIERALSSVDFAIDLLRDVADADQVLAEFLEDVLYHLEEAAESLSVLLEERKRGLEKS' A
#
# COMPACT_ATOMS: atom_id res chain seq x y z
N MET A 1 -10.05 -20.80 -0.18
CA MET A 1 -10.12 -19.74 -1.19
C MET A 1 -10.02 -18.33 -0.60
N SER A 2 -10.79 -17.99 0.43
CA SER A 2 -10.72 -16.65 1.09
C SER A 2 -9.35 -16.33 1.69
N LYS A 3 -8.71 -17.32 2.35
CA LYS A 3 -7.38 -17.15 2.96
C LYS A 3 -6.29 -16.78 1.94
N GLU A 4 -6.20 -17.52 0.85
CA GLU A 4 -5.22 -17.26 -0.22
C GLU A 4 -5.41 -15.86 -0.86
N LEU A 5 -6.66 -15.42 -1.03
CA LEU A 5 -6.94 -14.08 -1.54
C LEU A 5 -6.55 -12.99 -0.53
N ASN A 6 -6.72 -13.22 0.76
CA ASN A 6 -6.30 -12.27 1.80
C ASN A 6 -4.76 -12.20 1.88
N GLU A 7 -4.07 -13.34 1.79
CA GLU A 7 -2.60 -13.37 1.71
C GLU A 7 -2.06 -12.60 0.50
N LYS A 8 -2.76 -12.66 -0.65
CA LYS A 8 -2.41 -11.88 -1.85
C LYS A 8 -2.60 -10.37 -1.63
N ILE A 9 -3.68 -9.97 -0.95
CA ILE A 9 -3.94 -8.55 -0.63
C ILE A 9 -2.91 -8.03 0.38
N GLU A 10 -2.59 -8.82 1.41
CA GLU A 10 -1.53 -8.49 2.38
C GLU A 10 -0.19 -8.30 1.69
N ARG A 11 0.17 -9.19 0.75
CA ARG A 11 1.38 -9.04 -0.07
C ARG A 11 1.37 -7.79 -0.94
N ALA A 12 0.23 -7.45 -1.52
CA ALA A 12 0.08 -6.25 -2.33
C ALA A 12 0.30 -5.00 -1.47
N LEU A 13 -0.34 -4.93 -0.29
CA LEU A 13 -0.14 -3.85 0.68
C LEU A 13 1.33 -3.71 1.08
N SER A 14 1.99 -4.80 1.50
CA SER A 14 3.41 -4.75 1.86
C SER A 14 4.32 -4.30 0.71
N SER A 15 3.94 -4.59 -0.54
CA SER A 15 4.70 -4.16 -1.72
C SER A 15 4.53 -2.66 -1.99
N VAL A 16 3.35 -2.12 -1.72
CA VAL A 16 3.08 -0.67 -1.80
C VAL A 16 3.84 0.07 -0.70
N ASP A 17 3.76 -0.41 0.55
CA ASP A 17 4.51 0.16 1.68
C ASP A 17 6.02 0.20 1.39
N PHE A 18 6.57 -0.91 0.89
CA PHE A 18 7.97 -0.98 0.51
C PHE A 18 8.34 0.01 -0.61
N ALA A 19 7.46 0.20 -1.60
CA ALA A 19 7.68 1.18 -2.65
C ALA A 19 7.67 2.61 -2.12
N ILE A 20 6.75 2.94 -1.19
CA ILE A 20 6.69 4.25 -0.53
C ILE A 20 8.00 4.53 0.20
N ASP A 21 8.48 3.60 1.02
CA ASP A 21 9.72 3.77 1.77
C ASP A 21 10.93 4.00 0.84
N LEU A 22 11.06 3.19 -0.21
CA LEU A 22 12.14 3.34 -1.18
C LEU A 22 12.08 4.67 -1.94
N LEU A 23 10.88 5.13 -2.31
CA LEU A 23 10.72 6.39 -3.02
C LEU A 23 10.94 7.61 -2.11
N ARG A 24 10.64 7.49 -0.81
CA ARG A 24 11.01 8.52 0.18
C ARG A 24 12.53 8.63 0.30
N ASP A 25 13.24 7.50 0.37
CA ASP A 25 14.72 7.51 0.38
C ASP A 25 15.29 8.19 -0.89
N VAL A 26 14.67 8.00 -2.05
CA VAL A 26 15.07 8.67 -3.31
C VAL A 26 14.78 10.17 -3.26
N ALA A 27 13.59 10.56 -2.77
CA ALA A 27 13.21 11.96 -2.63
C ALA A 27 14.13 12.71 -1.65
N ASP A 28 14.52 12.06 -0.55
CA ASP A 28 15.46 12.61 0.43
C ASP A 28 16.87 12.81 -0.16
N ALA A 29 17.25 11.99 -1.14
CA ALA A 29 18.56 12.06 -1.79
C ALA A 29 18.63 13.09 -2.94
N ASP A 30 17.50 13.43 -3.58
CA ASP A 30 17.45 14.33 -4.73
C ASP A 30 16.18 15.19 -4.71
N GLN A 31 16.37 16.49 -4.44
CA GLN A 31 15.27 17.46 -4.33
C GLN A 31 14.47 17.65 -5.64
N VAL A 32 15.09 17.46 -6.81
CA VAL A 32 14.38 17.53 -8.09
C VAL A 32 13.48 16.30 -8.25
N LEU A 33 14.00 15.12 -7.91
CA LEU A 33 13.17 13.91 -7.89
C LEU A 33 12.08 13.98 -6.82
N ALA A 34 12.32 14.63 -5.68
CA ALA A 34 11.32 14.79 -4.63
C ALA A 34 10.04 15.46 -5.15
N GLU A 35 10.16 16.54 -5.93
CA GLU A 35 9.00 17.21 -6.55
C GLU A 35 8.26 16.28 -7.52
N PHE A 36 8.96 15.47 -8.31
CA PHE A 36 8.32 14.49 -9.20
C PHE A 36 7.68 13.31 -8.46
N LEU A 37 8.22 12.96 -7.29
CA LEU A 37 7.77 11.83 -6.50
C LEU A 37 6.60 12.17 -5.56
N GLU A 38 6.31 13.44 -5.32
CA GLU A 38 5.20 13.87 -4.46
C GLU A 38 3.86 13.24 -4.91
N ASP A 39 3.49 13.39 -6.19
CA ASP A 39 2.26 12.81 -6.75
C ASP A 39 2.27 11.27 -6.74
N VAL A 40 3.43 10.67 -6.97
CA VAL A 40 3.59 9.21 -6.97
C VAL A 40 3.40 8.65 -5.57
N LEU A 41 4.05 9.26 -4.57
CA LEU A 41 3.93 8.90 -3.17
C LEU A 41 2.49 9.07 -2.68
N TYR A 42 1.84 10.18 -3.03
CA TYR A 42 0.44 10.43 -2.70
C TYR A 42 -0.48 9.30 -3.18
N HIS A 43 -0.38 8.90 -4.45
CA HIS A 43 -1.22 7.83 -4.99
C HIS A 43 -0.89 6.44 -4.44
N LEU A 44 0.36 6.19 -4.07
CA LEU A 44 0.74 4.97 -3.37
C LEU A 44 0.16 4.92 -1.96
N GLU A 45 0.16 6.04 -1.24
CA GLU A 45 -0.45 6.16 0.09
C GLU A 45 -1.97 5.92 0.01
N GLU A 46 -2.67 6.51 -0.96
CA GLU A 46 -4.10 6.24 -1.21
C GLU A 46 -4.37 4.76 -1.52
N ALA A 47 -3.48 4.12 -2.29
CA ALA A 47 -3.58 2.71 -2.62
C ALA A 47 -3.36 1.82 -1.39
N ALA A 48 -2.39 2.14 -0.54
CA ALA A 48 -2.14 1.42 0.72
C ALA A 48 -3.35 1.50 1.66
N GLU A 49 -3.92 2.69 1.84
CA GLU A 49 -5.12 2.88 2.66
C GLU A 49 -6.30 2.06 2.12
N SER A 50 -6.55 2.13 0.81
CA SER A 50 -7.62 1.39 0.15
C SER A 50 -7.47 -0.14 0.30
N LEU A 51 -6.23 -0.66 0.18
CA LEU A 51 -5.93 -2.08 0.37
C LEU A 51 -6.10 -2.51 1.83
N SER A 52 -5.71 -1.66 2.78
CA SER A 52 -5.87 -1.90 4.21
C SER A 52 -7.36 -2.02 4.58
N VAL A 53 -8.19 -1.05 4.17
CA VAL A 53 -9.64 -1.06 4.38
C VAL A 53 -10.28 -2.30 3.76
N LEU A 54 -9.91 -2.65 2.53
CA LEU A 54 -10.41 -3.85 1.86
C LEU A 54 -10.09 -5.13 2.65
N LEU A 55 -8.88 -5.23 3.20
CA LEU A 55 -8.44 -6.37 3.98
C LEU A 55 -9.21 -6.47 5.31
N GLU A 56 -9.43 -5.34 5.99
CA GLU A 56 -10.23 -5.28 7.22
C GLU A 56 -11.67 -5.71 6.98
N GLU A 57 -12.35 -5.17 5.98
CA GLU A 57 -13.73 -5.53 5.63
C GLU A 57 -13.85 -7.03 5.29
N ARG A 58 -12.86 -7.56 4.57
CA ARG A 58 -12.79 -9.00 4.25
C ARG A 58 -12.61 -9.87 5.49
N LYS A 59 -11.78 -9.45 6.46
CA LYS A 59 -11.59 -10.17 7.73
C LYS A 59 -12.88 -10.15 8.56
N ARG A 60 -13.53 -8.99 8.69
CA ARG A 60 -14.83 -8.84 9.38
C ARG A 60 -15.95 -9.67 8.76
N GLY A 61 -15.98 -9.78 7.43
CA GLY A 61 -16.95 -10.61 6.71
C GLY A 61 -16.79 -12.11 6.98
N LEU A 62 -15.57 -12.58 7.22
CA LEU A 62 -15.27 -13.98 7.55
C LEU A 62 -15.63 -14.34 9.00
N GLU A 63 -15.57 -13.40 9.94
CA GLU A 63 -15.94 -13.63 11.35
C GLU A 63 -17.46 -13.73 11.55
N LYS A 64 -18.24 -13.18 10.62
CA LYS A 64 -19.72 -13.16 10.66
C LYS A 64 -20.38 -14.30 9.90
N SER A 65 -19.60 -15.12 9.19
CA SER A 65 -20.08 -16.19 8.30
C SER A 65 -19.71 -17.57 8.83
#